data_AF-A0A2A3AJR7-F1
#
_entry.id   AF-A0A2A3AJR7-F1
#
_cell.length_a   1.000
_cell.length_b   1.000
_cell.length_c   1.000
_cell.angle_alpha   90.00
_cell.angle_beta   90.00
_cell.angle_gamma   90.00
#
_symmetry.space_group_name_H-M   'P 1'
#
loop_
_entity.id
_entity.type
_entity.pdbx_description
1 polymer ?
#
loop_
_entity_poly.entity_id
_entity_poly.type
_entity_poly.pdbx_seq_one_letter_code
_entity_poly.pdbx_strand_id
1 'polypeptide(L)'
;MPHPHNEGALPDRSVPRESQPLSRTQNDLRDATELSETDASAEPRPAPGSAESPVITVCTKGPLLVRGDFLMAAEPGAEPLPPERKVIALCRCGMTSIAPHCDGSHKLAKVRAFMPRKDRD
;
A
#
# COMPACT_ATOMS: atom_id res chain seq x y z
N MET A 1 -41.71 -22.00 34.29
CA MET A 1 -41.86 -22.39 32.87
C MET A 1 -40.51 -22.30 32.16
N PRO A 2 -39.67 -23.34 32.18
CA PRO A 2 -38.61 -23.51 31.19
C PRO A 2 -39.08 -24.44 30.05
N HIS A 3 -38.89 -24.01 28.81
CA HIS A 3 -39.05 -24.84 27.61
C HIS A 3 -37.66 -25.24 27.05
N PRO A 4 -37.59 -26.34 26.25
CA PRO A 4 -36.51 -27.30 26.34
C PRO A 4 -35.50 -27.28 25.17
N HIS A 5 -34.49 -28.13 25.38
CA HIS A 5 -33.45 -28.71 24.54
C HIS A 5 -33.71 -28.89 23.02
N ASN A 6 -32.60 -28.78 22.26
CA ASN A 6 -32.31 -29.50 21.01
C ASN A 6 -30.77 -29.35 20.76
N GLU A 7 -29.89 -30.32 21.05
CA GLU A 7 -29.62 -31.60 20.37
C GLU A 7 -29.19 -31.47 18.89
N GLY A 8 -27.92 -31.11 18.67
CA GLY A 8 -27.27 -31.15 17.36
C GLY A 8 -25.98 -31.98 17.44
N ALA A 9 -26.09 -33.25 17.06
CA ALA A 9 -25.03 -34.25 17.05
C ALA A 9 -23.83 -33.85 16.17
N LEU A 10 -22.61 -33.97 16.73
CA LEU A 10 -21.35 -33.96 15.99
C LEU A 10 -21.09 -35.37 15.45
N PRO A 11 -20.85 -35.57 14.14
CA PRO A 11 -20.44 -36.86 13.64
C PRO A 11 -18.94 -37.10 13.87
N ASP A 12 -18.67 -38.19 14.58
CA ASP A 12 -17.40 -38.91 14.66
C ASP A 12 -16.95 -39.33 13.25
N ARG A 13 -15.80 -38.84 12.81
CA ARG A 13 -15.07 -39.38 11.66
C ARG A 13 -13.60 -39.52 12.00
N SER A 14 -13.34 -40.51 12.85
CA SER A 14 -12.32 -41.54 12.63
C SER A 14 -11.38 -41.29 11.43
N VAL A 15 -10.16 -40.81 11.70
CA VAL A 15 -9.08 -40.67 10.71
C VAL A 15 -8.32 -42.00 10.61
N PRO A 16 -8.32 -42.72 9.47
CA PRO A 16 -7.41 -43.82 9.27
C PRO A 16 -6.00 -43.30 9.01
N ARG A 17 -5.08 -43.89 9.78
CA ARG A 17 -3.64 -43.71 9.78
C ARG A 17 -3.05 -44.42 8.56
N GLU A 18 -2.90 -43.74 7.43
CA GLU A 18 -2.17 -44.28 6.28
C GLU A 18 -0.67 -44.05 6.42
N SER A 19 0.03 -45.17 6.48
CA SER A 19 1.47 -45.30 6.63
C SER A 19 2.07 -45.38 5.23
N GLN A 20 2.85 -44.40 4.79
CA GLN A 20 3.59 -44.51 3.53
C GLN A 20 5.04 -44.95 3.79
N PRO A 21 5.49 -46.08 3.18
CA PRO A 21 6.86 -46.56 3.27
C PRO A 21 7.80 -45.90 2.26
N LEU A 22 9.08 -45.95 2.65
CA LEU A 22 10.29 -45.50 1.96
C LEU A 22 10.51 -46.18 0.60
N SER A 23 11.00 -45.44 -0.41
CA SER A 23 12.12 -45.78 -1.33
C SER A 23 12.00 -45.02 -2.67
N ARG A 24 13.02 -44.22 -3.03
CA ARG A 24 13.99 -44.49 -4.13
C ARG A 24 13.28 -44.81 -5.46
N THR A 25 13.43 -43.98 -6.49
CA THR A 25 14.62 -44.06 -7.34
C THR A 25 14.79 -42.82 -8.21
N GLN A 26 16.05 -42.57 -8.52
CA GLN A 26 16.55 -41.54 -9.41
C GLN A 26 16.45 -42.03 -10.85
N ASN A 27 16.23 -41.07 -11.77
CA ASN A 27 16.60 -41.08 -13.19
C ASN A 27 15.45 -41.28 -14.21
N ASP A 28 15.00 -40.19 -14.81
CA ASP A 28 14.54 -40.18 -16.20
C ASP A 28 14.80 -38.78 -16.80
N LEU A 29 16.00 -38.66 -17.36
CA LEU A 29 16.46 -37.57 -18.20
C LEU A 29 15.80 -37.73 -19.59
N ARG A 30 14.93 -36.79 -20.00
CA ARG A 30 14.38 -36.58 -21.36
C ARG A 30 13.89 -35.13 -21.41
N ASP A 31 13.97 -34.32 -22.44
CA ASP A 31 14.66 -34.27 -23.72
C ASP A 31 14.51 -32.79 -24.18
N ALA A 32 15.30 -32.41 -25.17
CA ALA A 32 15.43 -31.11 -25.83
C ALA A 32 14.18 -30.18 -25.92
N THR A 33 14.46 -28.89 -25.74
CA THR A 33 13.91 -27.71 -26.46
C THR A 33 12.56 -27.85 -27.18
N GLU A 34 11.56 -27.01 -26.83
CA GLU A 34 10.87 -26.10 -27.76
C GLU A 34 9.82 -25.21 -27.06
N LEU A 35 10.09 -23.89 -27.10
CA LEU A 35 9.19 -22.78 -27.46
C LEU A 35 7.70 -22.84 -27.02
N SER A 36 7.32 -21.94 -26.11
CA SER A 36 6.12 -21.10 -26.30
C SER A 36 6.18 -19.87 -25.41
N GLU A 37 6.53 -18.75 -26.03
CA GLU A 37 6.16 -17.42 -25.59
C GLU A 37 4.63 -17.27 -25.70
N THR A 38 3.94 -16.93 -24.61
CA THR A 38 2.64 -16.24 -24.66
C THR A 38 2.59 -15.17 -23.55
N ASP A 39 3.08 -14.01 -23.92
CA ASP A 39 2.48 -12.67 -23.80
C ASP A 39 1.54 -12.32 -22.62
N ALA A 40 1.99 -11.30 -21.88
CA ALA A 40 1.26 -10.14 -21.38
C ALA A 40 -0.22 -10.27 -20.94
N SER A 41 -0.42 -10.17 -19.62
CA SER A 41 -1.42 -9.25 -19.05
C SER A 41 -1.02 -8.87 -17.61
N ALA A 42 0.22 -8.42 -17.44
CA ALA A 42 0.46 -7.38 -16.46
C ALA A 42 0.52 -6.11 -17.29
N GLU A 43 -0.62 -5.44 -17.46
CA GLU A 43 -0.70 -4.11 -18.06
C GLU A 43 0.50 -3.31 -17.53
N PRO A 44 1.38 -2.78 -18.41
CA PRO A 44 2.48 -1.95 -17.95
C PRO A 44 1.85 -0.86 -17.11
N ARG A 45 2.18 -0.86 -15.80
CA ARG A 45 1.84 0.25 -14.91
C ARG A 45 2.14 1.52 -15.70
N PRO A 46 1.14 2.39 -15.94
CA PRO A 46 1.34 3.53 -16.81
C PRO A 46 2.58 4.26 -16.34
N ALA A 47 3.59 4.34 -17.21
CA ALA A 47 4.76 5.16 -16.94
C ALA A 47 4.24 6.56 -16.58
N PRO A 48 4.69 7.17 -15.46
CA PRO A 48 4.19 8.48 -15.06
C PRO A 48 4.42 9.44 -16.23
N GLY A 49 3.30 9.93 -16.76
CA GLY A 49 3.17 10.46 -18.10
C GLY A 49 2.48 11.81 -18.07
N SER A 50 3.13 12.78 -17.44
CA SER A 50 3.57 14.00 -18.10
C SER A 50 4.65 14.56 -17.21
N ALA A 51 5.90 14.64 -17.69
CA ALA A 51 7.16 14.92 -16.99
C ALA A 51 7.24 16.30 -16.28
N GLU A 52 6.18 16.70 -15.60
CA GLU A 52 6.11 17.88 -14.78
C GLU A 52 6.81 17.53 -13.46
N SER A 53 7.98 18.13 -13.27
CA SER A 53 8.78 17.93 -12.07
C SER A 53 7.95 18.20 -10.82
N PRO A 54 8.15 17.44 -9.74
CA PRO A 54 7.34 17.62 -8.55
C PRO A 54 7.56 19.00 -7.94
N VAL A 55 6.46 19.72 -7.70
CA VAL A 55 6.47 21.02 -7.05
C VAL A 55 5.84 20.89 -5.67
N ILE A 56 6.61 21.28 -4.65
CA ILE A 56 6.14 21.37 -3.27
C ILE A 56 5.89 22.83 -2.93
N THR A 57 4.63 23.20 -2.76
CA THR A 57 4.23 24.55 -2.35
C THR A 57 3.99 24.59 -0.84
N VAL A 58 4.67 25.51 -0.17
CA VAL A 58 4.46 25.77 1.26
C VAL A 58 3.30 26.75 1.44
N CYS A 59 2.09 26.25 1.71
CA CYS A 59 0.93 27.13 1.91
C CYS A 59 1.05 27.88 3.25
N THR A 60 0.89 29.20 3.24
CA THR A 60 0.92 30.02 4.47
C THR A 60 -0.13 29.54 5.47
N LYS A 61 0.29 29.24 6.72
CA LYS A 61 -0.58 28.64 7.76
C LYS A 61 -1.33 27.37 7.31
N GLY A 62 -0.83 26.70 6.28
CA GLY A 62 -1.47 25.56 5.64
C GLY A 62 -0.55 24.37 5.44
N PRO A 63 -1.03 23.37 4.68
CA PRO A 63 -0.29 22.16 4.36
C PRO A 63 0.88 22.40 3.42
N LEU A 64 1.68 21.35 3.18
CA LEU A 64 2.55 21.26 2.01
C LEU A 64 1.74 20.68 0.86
N LEU A 65 1.55 21.45 -0.22
CA LEU A 65 0.84 20.99 -1.40
C LEU A 65 1.85 20.41 -2.40
N VAL A 66 1.75 19.11 -2.69
CA VAL A 66 2.63 18.41 -3.63
C VAL A 66 1.86 18.16 -4.92
N ARG A 67 2.46 18.53 -6.05
CA ARG A 67 1.90 18.36 -7.40
C ARG A 67 2.97 17.82 -8.35
N GLY A 68 2.53 17.22 -9.46
CA GLY A 68 3.39 16.70 -10.51
C GLY A 68 3.63 15.20 -10.37
N ASP A 69 4.64 14.70 -11.06
CA ASP A 69 5.00 13.28 -11.01
C ASP A 69 5.96 13.03 -9.84
N PHE A 70 5.46 12.39 -8.79
CA PHE A 70 6.25 12.00 -7.62
C PHE A 70 5.86 10.61 -7.11
N LEU A 71 6.79 10.02 -6.36
CA LEU A 71 6.54 8.84 -5.56
C LEU A 71 6.57 9.21 -4.07
N MET A 72 5.88 8.43 -3.27
CA MET A 72 5.82 8.58 -1.81
C MET A 72 6.19 7.26 -1.15
N ALA A 73 7.13 7.31 -0.22
CA ALA A 73 7.40 6.23 0.71
C ALA A 73 6.54 6.42 1.97
N ALA A 74 6.03 5.32 2.53
CA ALA A 74 5.25 5.37 3.76
C ALA A 74 6.11 5.76 4.98
N GLU A 75 7.35 5.28 5.01
CA GLU A 75 8.33 5.50 6.07
C GLU A 75 9.74 5.56 5.45
N PRO A 76 10.76 6.07 6.17
CA PRO A 76 12.14 6.08 5.66
C PRO A 76 12.64 4.68 5.27
N GLY A 77 13.16 4.54 4.05
CA GLY A 77 13.68 3.28 3.52
C GLY A 77 12.64 2.32 2.95
N ALA A 78 11.34 2.63 3.03
CA ALA A 78 10.31 1.89 2.32
C ALA A 78 10.38 2.16 0.81
N GLU A 79 9.97 1.17 0.01
CA GLU A 79 9.86 1.32 -1.45
C GLU A 79 8.85 2.44 -1.77
N PRO A 80 9.25 3.48 -2.53
CA PRO A 80 8.37 4.58 -2.84
C PRO A 80 7.35 4.18 -3.90
N LEU A 81 6.08 4.47 -3.66
CA LEU A 81 4.97 4.12 -4.53
C LEU A 81 4.28 5.38 -5.08
N PRO A 82 3.68 5.32 -6.28
CA PRO A 82 2.89 6.43 -6.78
C PRO A 82 1.68 6.68 -5.85
N PRO A 83 1.36 7.94 -5.53
CA PRO A 83 0.20 8.28 -4.72
C PRO A 83 -1.10 7.94 -5.48
N GLU A 84 -2.19 7.72 -4.75
CA GLU A 84 -3.52 7.52 -5.34
C GLU A 84 -4.02 8.77 -6.11
N ARG A 85 -3.50 9.96 -5.78
CA ARG A 85 -3.90 11.24 -6.36
C ARG A 85 -2.68 12.00 -6.86
N LYS A 86 -2.82 12.64 -8.03
CA LYS A 86 -1.79 13.52 -8.63
C LYS A 86 -1.44 14.76 -7.80
N VAL A 87 -2.32 15.12 -6.87
CA VAL A 87 -2.13 16.25 -5.95
C VAL A 87 -2.50 15.78 -4.55
N ILE A 88 -1.59 16.03 -3.61
CA ILE A 88 -1.79 15.70 -2.19
C ILE A 88 -1.47 16.91 -1.33
N ALA A 89 -2.09 16.96 -0.15
CA ALA A 89 -1.80 17.95 0.88
C ALA A 89 -1.25 17.22 2.10
N LEU A 90 0.03 17.45 2.42
CA LEU A 90 0.68 16.88 3.59
C LEU A 90 0.52 17.81 4.79
N CYS A 91 0.18 17.22 5.93
CA CYS A 91 0.01 17.95 7.17
C CYS A 91 1.36 18.51 7.64
N ARG A 92 1.34 19.79 7.98
CA ARG A 92 2.47 20.48 8.59
C ARG A 92 2.14 21.02 9.99
N CYS A 93 0.86 21.04 10.36
CA CYS A 93 0.40 21.63 11.62
C CYS A 93 0.38 20.65 12.80
N GLY A 94 0.50 19.35 12.54
CA GLY A 94 0.46 18.29 13.57
C GLY A 94 -0.93 17.95 14.10
N MET A 95 -1.99 18.66 13.69
CA MET A 95 -3.35 18.49 14.22
C MET A 95 -4.26 17.57 13.39
N THR A 96 -3.75 17.00 12.30
CA THR A 96 -4.54 16.11 11.43
C THR A 96 -4.89 14.83 12.16
N SER A 97 -6.10 14.31 11.91
CA SER A 97 -6.50 12.96 12.36
C SER A 97 -6.20 11.88 11.30
N ILE A 98 -5.72 12.27 10.11
CA ILE A 98 -5.43 11.37 8.97
C ILE A 98 -3.97 11.46 8.53
N ALA A 99 -3.04 11.53 9.49
CA ALA A 99 -1.62 11.63 9.19
C ALA A 99 -1.18 10.56 8.16
N PRO A 100 -0.33 10.93 7.18
CA PRO A 100 0.38 12.21 7.01
C PRO A 100 -0.42 13.30 6.28
N HIS A 101 -1.67 13.06 5.90
CA HIS A 101 -2.46 13.95 5.05
C HIS A 101 -3.12 15.10 5.84
N CYS A 102 -3.44 16.20 5.16
CA CYS A 102 -4.18 17.32 5.71
C CYS A 102 -5.70 17.10 5.60
N ASP A 103 -6.41 17.19 6.73
CA ASP A 103 -7.89 17.15 6.84
C ASP A 103 -8.53 18.54 6.99
N GLY A 104 -7.72 19.60 7.01
CA GLY A 104 -8.21 20.96 7.26
C GLY A 104 -8.12 21.43 8.71
N SER A 105 -7.71 20.57 9.66
CA SER A 105 -7.54 20.93 11.08
C SER A 105 -6.62 22.14 11.31
N HIS A 106 -5.71 22.44 10.37
CA HIS A 106 -4.86 23.63 10.39
C HIS A 106 -5.63 24.96 10.46
N LYS A 107 -6.88 25.00 9.98
CA LYS A 107 -7.71 26.22 10.02
C LYS A 107 -8.14 26.56 11.45
N LEU A 108 -8.29 25.55 12.29
CA LEU A 108 -8.68 25.68 13.70
C LEU A 108 -7.46 25.74 14.62
N ALA A 109 -6.32 25.20 14.15
CA ALA A 109 -5.09 25.17 14.90
C ALA A 109 -4.52 26.60 15.09
N LYS A 110 -4.38 27.04 16.34
CA LYS A 110 -3.65 28.28 16.70
C LYS A 110 -2.13 28.12 16.64
N VAL A 111 -1.64 27.12 15.90
CA VAL A 111 -0.21 26.81 15.82
C VAL A 111 0.47 27.78 14.87
N ARG A 112 1.63 28.30 15.27
CA ARG A 112 2.53 29.01 14.37
C ARG A 112 3.16 27.98 13.43
N ALA A 113 2.44 27.59 12.37
CA ALA A 113 3.04 26.81 11.30
C ALA A 113 4.20 27.64 10.74
N PHE A 114 5.40 27.04 10.67
CA PHE A 114 6.64 27.68 10.23
C PHE A 114 6.39 28.54 8.98
N MET A 115 6.55 29.86 9.11
CA MET A 115 6.45 30.75 7.96
C MET A 115 7.81 30.76 7.26
N PRO A 116 7.87 30.55 5.93
CA PRO A 116 9.10 30.85 5.21
C PRO A 116 9.46 32.31 5.49
N ARG A 117 10.71 32.57 5.88
CA ARG A 117 11.17 33.95 6.07
C ARG A 117 10.94 34.66 4.74
N LYS A 118 10.18 35.75 4.75
CA LYS A 118 10.12 36.62 3.58
C LYS A 118 11.49 37.27 3.50
N ASP A 119 12.24 36.96 2.45
CA ASP A 119 13.54 37.58 2.19
C ASP A 119 13.34 39.10 2.22
N ARG A 120 14.18 39.78 3.00
CA ARG A 120 14.14 41.22 3.19
C ARG A 120 15.31 41.78 2.38
N ASP A 121 14.99 42.33 1.21
CA ASP A 121 15.91 43.08 0.34
C ASP A 121 16.56 44.26 1.08
#